data_AF-A0A817CJ59-F1
#
_entry.id   AF-A0A817CJ59-F1
#
_cell.length_a   1.000
_cell.length_b   1.000
_cell.length_c   1.000
_cell.angle_alpha   90.00
_cell.angle_beta   90.00
_cell.angle_gamma   90.00
#
_symmetry.space_group_name_H-M   'P 1'
#
loop_
_entity.id
_entity.type
_entity.pdbx_description
1 polymer ?
#
loop_
_entity_poly.entity_id
_entity_poly.type
_entity_poly.pdbx_seq_one_letter_code
_entity_poly.pdbx_strand_id
1 'polypeptide(L)'
;MANDRETEPDFIAFLRQIPEFRGFPIDKIPHDSPHICQVVYYRAGTLMSKDSNEDEWIYVIRTGSCRVIKALTQVTPKLITKKKPKLIYDNFGTKRASQYSMEALGTFNTVKTKTKIH
;
A
#
# COMPACT_ATOMS: atom_id res chain seq x y z
N MET A 1 -17.21 -9.32 45.03
CA MET A 1 -17.37 -9.35 43.55
C MET A 1 -16.41 -8.30 43.03
N ALA A 2 -15.35 -8.70 42.34
CA ALA A 2 -14.30 -7.78 41.91
C ALA A 2 -14.83 -6.84 40.81
N ASN A 3 -14.42 -5.57 40.86
CA ASN A 3 -14.76 -4.54 39.89
C ASN A 3 -14.08 -4.88 38.54
N ASP A 4 -14.77 -5.58 37.64
CA ASP A 4 -14.29 -5.84 36.27
C ASP A 4 -14.20 -4.58 35.40
N ARG A 5 -14.51 -3.39 35.95
CA ARG A 5 -14.57 -2.10 35.24
C ARG A 5 -13.25 -1.32 35.25
N GLU A 6 -12.23 -1.78 35.97
CA GLU A 6 -10.97 -1.03 36.14
C GLU A 6 -9.82 -1.56 35.29
N THR A 7 -10.00 -2.69 34.60
CA THR A 7 -8.93 -3.34 33.83
C THR A 7 -9.08 -3.03 32.34
N GLU A 8 -8.04 -2.47 31.72
CA GLU A 8 -8.00 -2.21 30.27
C GLU A 8 -8.30 -3.50 29.49
N PRO A 9 -9.21 -3.48 28.49
CA PRO A 9 -9.48 -4.65 27.69
C PRO A 9 -8.26 -5.13 26.91
N ASP A 10 -8.05 -6.46 26.84
CA ASP A 10 -6.94 -7.11 26.14
C ASP A 10 -6.71 -6.62 24.71
N PHE A 11 -7.80 -6.35 23.97
CA PHE A 11 -7.71 -5.92 22.59
C PHE A 11 -7.08 -4.53 22.46
N ILE A 12 -7.22 -3.67 23.46
CA ILE A 12 -6.65 -2.31 23.48
C ILE A 12 -5.18 -2.37 23.83
N ALA A 13 -4.81 -3.18 24.83
CA ALA A 13 -3.43 -3.47 25.15
C ALA A 13 -2.67 -4.03 23.92
N PHE A 14 -3.34 -4.86 23.10
CA PHE A 14 -2.78 -5.34 21.83
C PHE A 14 -2.56 -4.21 20.81
N LEU A 15 -3.51 -3.28 20.64
CA LEU A 15 -3.35 -2.16 19.70
C LEU A 15 -2.11 -1.31 20.01
N ARG A 16 -1.77 -1.11 21.30
CA ARG A 16 -0.59 -0.35 21.73
C ARG A 16 0.73 -1.00 21.32
N GLN A 17 0.74 -2.31 21.10
CA GLN A 17 1.94 -3.04 20.70
C GLN A 17 2.26 -2.86 19.21
N ILE A 18 1.29 -2.38 18.42
CA ILE A 18 1.42 -2.22 16.97
C ILE A 18 2.19 -0.93 16.66
N PRO A 19 3.38 -1.01 16.03
CA PRO A 19 4.19 0.18 15.73
C PRO A 19 3.48 1.21 14.85
N GLU A 20 2.61 0.76 13.94
CA GLU A 20 1.83 1.59 13.02
C GLU A 20 0.80 2.48 13.73
N PHE A 21 0.39 2.11 14.94
CA PHE A 21 -0.49 2.94 15.77
C PHE A 21 0.25 3.88 16.72
N ARG A 22 1.59 4.00 16.61
CA ARG A 22 2.31 5.05 17.35
C ARG A 22 1.83 6.43 16.91
N GLY A 23 1.31 7.20 17.87
CA GLY A 23 0.70 8.50 17.61
C GLY A 23 -0.79 8.45 17.28
N PHE A 24 -1.38 7.26 17.13
CA PHE A 24 -2.83 7.09 17.10
C PHE A 24 -3.38 7.24 18.53
N PRO A 25 -4.52 7.94 18.73
CA PRO A 25 -5.08 8.17 20.06
C PRO A 25 -5.80 6.93 20.62
N ILE A 26 -5.08 5.82 20.83
CA ILE A 26 -5.62 4.56 21.37
C ILE A 26 -6.28 4.80 22.74
N ASP A 27 -5.66 5.64 23.58
CA ASP A 27 -6.18 6.03 24.90
C ASP A 27 -7.56 6.70 24.87
N LYS A 28 -7.97 7.24 23.71
CA LYS A 28 -9.27 7.90 23.55
C LYS A 28 -10.36 6.95 23.06
N ILE A 29 -10.04 5.69 22.76
CA ILE A 29 -11.02 4.70 22.33
C ILE A 29 -11.84 4.30 23.55
N PRO A 30 -13.15 4.58 23.59
CA PRO A 30 -13.99 4.23 24.73
C PRO A 30 -14.06 2.71 24.91
N HIS A 31 -13.81 2.25 26.14
CA HIS A 31 -13.78 0.83 26.48
C HIS A 31 -15.18 0.23 26.65
N ASP A 32 -16.15 1.08 26.97
CA ASP A 32 -17.51 0.67 27.36
C ASP A 32 -18.47 0.51 26.18
N SER A 33 -18.05 0.89 24.97
CA SER A 33 -18.91 0.86 23.77
C SER A 33 -18.42 -0.18 22.75
N PRO A 34 -19.15 -1.30 22.58
CA PRO A 34 -18.80 -2.32 21.58
C PRO A 34 -18.98 -1.81 20.15
N HIS A 35 -19.60 -0.64 19.95
CA HIS A 35 -19.78 -0.01 18.65
C HIS A 35 -18.53 0.70 18.13
N ILE A 36 -17.47 0.83 18.94
CA ILE A 36 -16.27 1.59 18.57
C ILE A 36 -15.10 0.66 18.26
N CYS A 37 -14.91 -0.38 19.08
CA CYS A 37 -13.86 -1.36 18.87
C CYS A 37 -14.40 -2.76 19.21
N GLN A 38 -14.46 -3.63 18.20
CA GLN A 38 -15.02 -4.96 18.34
C GLN A 38 -13.99 -6.03 17.95
N VAL A 39 -13.94 -7.11 18.74
CA VAL A 39 -13.22 -8.33 18.38
C VAL A 39 -14.16 -9.24 17.61
N VAL A 40 -13.81 -9.52 16.35
CA VAL A 40 -14.60 -10.37 15.46
C VAL A 40 -13.75 -11.53 14.96
N TYR A 41 -14.35 -12.73 14.88
CA TYR A 41 -13.72 -13.93 14.37
C TYR A 41 -14.28 -14.28 12.99
N TYR A 42 -13.38 -14.48 12.02
CA TYR A 42 -13.74 -14.86 10.66
C TYR A 42 -13.32 -16.30 10.38
N ARG A 43 -14.13 -17.03 9.61
CA ARG A 43 -13.77 -18.36 9.10
C ARG A 43 -12.91 -18.20 7.85
N ALA A 44 -12.10 -19.23 7.55
CA ALA A 44 -11.33 -19.26 6.31
C ALA A 44 -12.27 -19.18 5.09
N GLY A 45 -11.94 -18.30 4.14
CA GLY A 45 -12.76 -18.05 2.95
C GLY A 45 -13.87 -17.02 3.14
N THR A 46 -14.06 -16.45 4.34
CA THR A 46 -15.01 -15.35 4.56
C THR A 46 -14.46 -14.03 4.01
N LEU A 47 -15.27 -13.33 3.21
CA LEU A 47 -15.00 -11.97 2.77
C LEU A 47 -15.25 -11.00 3.93
N MET A 48 -14.21 -10.30 4.39
CA MET A 48 -14.32 -9.31 5.47
C MET A 48 -14.88 -7.97 4.97
N SER A 49 -14.39 -7.53 3.82
CA SER A 49 -14.63 -6.21 3.22
C SER A 49 -14.65 -6.38 1.70
N LYS A 50 -15.64 -5.80 1.03
CA LYS A 50 -15.75 -5.83 -0.44
C LYS A 50 -14.94 -4.70 -1.08
N ASP A 51 -15.05 -3.50 -0.53
CA ASP A 51 -14.28 -2.32 -0.94
C ASP A 51 -13.86 -1.53 0.31
N SER A 52 -12.57 -1.53 0.60
CA SER A 52 -12.02 -0.83 1.76
C SER A 52 -12.11 0.69 1.67
N ASN A 53 -12.51 1.26 0.52
CA ASN A 53 -12.72 2.70 0.39
C ASN A 53 -14.11 3.13 0.87
N GLU A 54 -15.07 2.21 0.92
CA GLU A 54 -16.45 2.48 1.35
C GLU A 54 -16.71 2.01 2.78
N ASP A 55 -15.87 1.11 3.30
CA ASP A 55 -16.00 0.60 4.66
C ASP A 55 -15.56 1.63 5.72
N GLU A 56 -16.40 1.79 6.74
CA GLU A 56 -16.15 2.68 7.88
C GLU A 56 -15.17 2.10 8.92
N TRP A 57 -14.78 0.83 8.73
CA TRP A 57 -14.03 0.05 9.73
C TRP A 57 -12.56 -0.13 9.35
N ILE A 58 -11.70 -0.02 10.36
CA ILE A 58 -10.29 -0.42 10.28
C ILE A 58 -10.14 -1.81 10.88
N TYR A 59 -9.67 -2.77 10.08
CA TYR A 59 -9.45 -4.14 10.53
C TYR A 59 -8.00 -4.35 10.97
N VAL A 60 -7.84 -4.93 12.16
CA VAL A 60 -6.53 -5.31 12.71
C VAL A 60 -6.52 -6.82 12.91
N ILE A 61 -5.63 -7.52 12.23
CA ILE A 61 -5.53 -8.98 12.31
C ILE A 61 -4.69 -9.36 13.53
N ARG A 62 -5.36 -9.81 14.62
CA ARG A 62 -4.68 -10.28 15.83
C ARG A 62 -3.97 -11.61 15.63
N THR A 63 -4.63 -12.57 14.96
CA THR A 63 -4.10 -13.91 14.69
C THR A 63 -4.50 -14.39 13.30
N GLY A 64 -3.61 -15.15 12.66
CA GLY A 64 -3.82 -15.69 11.31
C GLY A 64 -3.33 -14.75 10.20
N SER A 65 -3.91 -14.91 9.01
CA SER A 65 -3.58 -14.09 7.83
C SER A 65 -4.81 -13.89 6.97
N CYS A 66 -4.85 -12.78 6.23
CA CYS A 66 -5.89 -12.49 5.25
C CYS A 66 -5.26 -12.22 3.88
N ARG A 67 -6.07 -12.33 2.81
CA ARG A 67 -5.66 -11.94 1.46
C ARG A 67 -6.32 -10.62 1.10
N VAL A 68 -5.52 -9.64 0.72
CA VAL A 68 -6.01 -8.38 0.16
C VAL A 68 -5.99 -8.50 -1.36
N ILE A 69 -7.15 -8.29 -1.99
CA ILE A 69 -7.32 -8.39 -3.44
C ILE A 69 -7.67 -7.01 -3.96
N LYS A 70 -6.95 -6.57 -5.00
CA LYS A 70 -7.26 -5.34 -5.73
C LYS A 70 -7.80 -5.68 -7.11
N ALA A 71 -9.02 -5.23 -7.41
CA ALA A 71 -9.55 -5.31 -8.76
C ALA A 71 -8.75 -4.36 -9.67
N LEU A 72 -8.13 -4.91 -10.71
CA LEU A 72 -7.39 -4.14 -11.70
C LEU A 72 -8.21 -4.01 -12.97
N THR A 73 -8.23 -2.81 -13.53
CA THR A 73 -8.74 -2.58 -14.88
C THR A 73 -7.69 -2.98 -15.89
N GLN A 74 -8.10 -3.59 -17.00
CA GLN A 74 -7.19 -3.86 -18.11
C GLN A 74 -6.63 -2.55 -18.64
N VAL A 75 -5.30 -2.45 -18.71
CA VAL A 75 -4.60 -1.29 -19.27
C VAL A 75 -3.71 -1.73 -20.43
N THR A 76 -3.63 -0.91 -21.46
CA THR A 76 -2.66 -1.12 -22.55
C THR A 76 -1.28 -0.70 -22.06
N PRO A 77 -0.27 -1.60 -22.03
CA PRO A 77 1.06 -1.24 -21.57
C PRO A 77 1.69 -0.21 -22.52
N LYS A 78 2.21 0.90 -21.98
CA LYS A 78 2.99 1.86 -22.75
C LYS A 78 4.38 1.27 -23.00
N LEU A 79 4.53 0.59 -24.13
CA LEU A 79 5.84 0.16 -24.59
C LEU A 79 6.65 1.41 -24.98
N ILE A 80 7.65 1.76 -24.16
CA ILE A 80 8.64 2.76 -24.55
C ILE A 80 9.51 2.11 -25.63
N THR A 81 9.19 2.37 -26.89
CA THR A 81 10.04 1.98 -28.00
C THR A 81 11.32 2.80 -27.93
N LYS A 82 12.44 2.14 -27.62
CA LYS A 82 13.78 2.74 -27.74
C LYS A 82 13.95 3.15 -29.20
N LYS A 83 13.93 4.46 -29.49
CA LYS A 83 14.26 4.96 -30.83
C LYS A 83 15.67 4.45 -31.18
N LYS A 84 15.81 3.71 -32.28
CA LYS A 84 17.12 3.32 -32.79
C LYS A 84 17.90 4.62 -33.09
N PRO A 85 19.17 4.74 -32.68
CA PRO A 85 19.97 5.93 -32.98
C PRO A 85 20.03 6.13 -34.49
N LYS A 86 19.83 7.37 -34.96
CA LYS A 86 20.00 7.72 -36.38
C LYS A 86 21.46 7.48 -36.74
N LEU A 87 21.72 6.52 -37.63
CA LEU A 87 23.04 6.35 -38.25
C LEU A 87 23.26 7.54 -39.20
N ILE A 88 24.31 8.31 -38.97
CA ILE A 88 24.78 9.34 -39.91
C ILE A 88 25.80 8.66 -40.82
N TYR A 89 25.68 8.90 -42.14
CA TYR A 89 26.63 8.43 -43.13
C TYR A 89 27.56 9.57 -43.52
N ASP A 90 28.86 9.33 -43.46
CA ASP A 90 29.87 10.26 -43.96
C ASP A 90 29.87 10.21 -45.50
N ASN A 91 30.38 11.26 -46.18
CA ASN A 91 30.46 11.34 -47.65
C ASN A 91 31.25 10.19 -48.33
N PHE A 92 31.91 9.33 -47.55
CA PHE A 92 32.64 8.15 -47.98
C PHE A 92 31.95 6.82 -47.60
N GLY A 93 30.67 6.85 -47.19
CA GLY A 93 29.86 5.65 -46.95
C GLY A 93 30.23 4.82 -45.71
N THR A 94 31.06 5.35 -44.82
CA THR A 94 31.50 4.63 -43.60
C THR A 94 30.54 4.91 -42.44
N LYS A 95 30.15 3.86 -41.70
CA LYS A 95 29.22 3.96 -40.55
C LYS A 95 29.97 4.49 -39.32
N ARG A 96 29.66 5.71 -38.85
CA ARG A 96 30.09 6.19 -37.53
C ARG A 96 28.89 6.48 -36.64
N ALA A 97 28.90 5.95 -35.41
CA ALA A 97 27.92 6.29 -34.40
C ALA A 97 28.11 7.76 -34.01
N SER A 98 27.03 8.55 -33.95
CA SER A 98 27.11 9.95 -33.55
C SER A 98 27.64 10.04 -32.12
N GLN A 99 28.76 10.75 -31.92
CA GLN A 99 29.51 10.85 -30.68
C GLN A 99 28.82 11.70 -29.58
N TYR A 100 27.49 11.76 -29.57
CA TYR A 100 26.74 12.44 -28.50
C TYR A 100 26.22 11.42 -27.48
N SER A 101 26.95 11.41 -26.36
CA SER A 101 26.62 10.90 -25.01
C SER A 101 26.24 9.42 -24.90
N MET A 102 27.26 8.56 -24.84
CA MET A 102 27.26 7.34 -24.03
C MET A 102 27.45 7.65 -22.52
N GLU A 103 26.97 8.81 -22.06
CA GLU A 103 26.85 9.11 -20.63
C GLU A 103 25.58 8.44 -20.14
N ALA A 104 25.78 7.16 -19.92
CA ALA A 104 24.86 6.19 -19.44
C ALA A 104 24.14 6.65 -18.17
N LEU A 105 22.80 6.57 -18.24
CA LEU A 105 22.00 5.77 -17.31
C LEU A 105 21.93 6.28 -15.86
N GLY A 106 21.43 7.50 -15.68
CA GLY A 106 20.67 7.82 -14.47
C GLY A 106 19.33 7.07 -14.49
N THR A 107 19.23 5.96 -13.76
CA THR A 107 17.99 5.22 -13.53
C THR A 107 16.98 6.10 -12.78
N PHE A 108 16.23 6.93 -13.49
CA PHE A 108 15.06 7.60 -12.91
C PHE A 108 13.89 6.62 -12.88
N ASN A 109 13.78 5.89 -11.76
CA ASN A 109 12.52 5.30 -11.34
C ASN A 109 11.51 6.44 -11.14
N THR A 110 10.77 6.78 -12.20
CA THR A 110 9.63 7.70 -12.08
C THR A 110 8.47 6.93 -11.46
N VAL A 111 8.47 6.82 -10.14
CA VAL A 111 7.28 6.48 -9.37
C VAL A 111 6.41 7.75 -9.33
N LYS A 112 5.41 7.82 -10.21
CA LYS A 112 4.31 8.79 -10.03
C LYS A 112 3.33 8.20 -9.02
N THR A 113 3.57 8.43 -7.74
CA THR A 113 2.54 8.27 -6.71
C THR A 113 1.61 9.48 -6.77
N LYS A 114 0.36 9.23 -7.12
CA LYS A 114 -0.73 10.22 -7.03
C LYS A 114 -1.36 10.05 -5.66
N THR A 115 -0.85 10.76 -4.67
CA THR A 115 -1.45 10.80 -3.33
C THR A 115 -2.62 11.79 -3.37
N LYS A 116 -3.84 11.29 -3.15
CA LYS A 116 -4.99 12.12 -2.78
C LYS A 116 -5.14 11.99 -1.28
N ILE A 117 -4.80 13.05 -0.54
CA ILE A 117 -5.05 13.16 0.89
C ILE A 117 -6.43 13.84 1.00
N HIS A 118 -7.35 13.20 1.72
CA HIS A 118 -8.60 13.82 2.16
C HIS A 118 -8.40 14.44 3.53
#